data_AF-G1VI95-F1
#
_entry.id   AF-G1VI95-F1
#
_cell.length_a   1.000
_cell.length_b   1.000
_cell.length_c   1.000
_cell.angle_alpha   90.00
_cell.angle_beta   90.00
_cell.angle_gamma   90.00
#
_symmetry.space_group_name_H-M   'P 1'
#
loop_
_entity.id
_entity.type
_entity.pdbx_description
1 polymer ?
#
loop_
_entity_poly.entity_id
_entity_poly.type
_entity_poly.pdbx_seq_one_letter_code
_entity_poly.pdbx_strand_id
1 'polypeptide(L)'
;MYYQLNEFYKRDIYLQYAEENSIQYNAFEKGERIEIKSDIFYKVDKIDDYLNNYDVLPTYGTPLVSSKFVKLFKGYEEDVQFLRVNIKDMDGNTNRNFLHSKYS
;
A
#
# COMPACT_ATOMS: atom_id res chain seq x y z
N MET A 1 -23.56 -7.57 8.54
CA MET A 1 -22.16 -7.11 8.65
C MET A 1 -21.97 -6.07 7.57
N TYR A 2 -22.10 -4.78 7.92
CA TYR A 2 -22.03 -3.68 6.97
C TYR A 2 -20.59 -3.19 6.94
N TYR A 3 -19.84 -3.51 5.90
CA TYR A 3 -18.54 -2.91 5.67
C TYR A 3 -18.79 -1.44 5.31
N GLN A 4 -18.60 -0.53 6.25
CA GLN A 4 -18.57 0.90 5.94
C GLN A 4 -17.20 1.16 5.31
N LEU A 5 -17.17 1.37 3.99
CA LEU A 5 -16.03 1.98 3.32
C LEU A 5 -15.87 3.36 3.95
N ASN A 6 -14.96 3.47 4.92
CA ASN A 6 -14.69 4.71 5.62
C ASN A 6 -14.34 5.77 4.57
N GLU A 7 -15.11 6.86 4.55
CA GLU A 7 -15.09 7.90 3.53
C GLU A 7 -13.72 8.55 3.43
N PHE A 8 -12.89 8.00 2.55
CA PHE A 8 -11.59 8.51 2.12
C PHE A 8 -10.57 8.73 3.25
N TYR A 9 -9.28 8.66 2.90
CA TYR A 9 -8.25 9.04 3.85
C TYR A 9 -8.41 10.54 4.14
N LYS A 10 -8.57 10.91 5.42
CA LYS A 10 -8.94 12.28 5.83
C LYS A 10 -7.99 13.38 5.37
N ARG A 11 -6.73 13.05 5.08
CA ARG A 11 -5.74 14.02 4.62
C ARG A 11 -5.64 13.97 3.10
N ASP A 12 -5.53 15.14 2.49
CA ASP A 12 -5.24 15.31 1.07
C ASP A 12 -3.73 15.07 0.79
N ILE A 13 -3.17 14.06 1.47
CA ILE A 13 -1.77 13.68 1.40
C ILE A 13 -1.71 12.36 0.65
N TYR A 14 -1.13 12.43 -0.54
CA TYR A 14 -0.80 11.24 -1.30
C TYR A 14 0.42 10.60 -0.65
N LEU A 15 0.31 9.31 -0.30
CA LEU A 15 1.50 8.56 0.10
C LEU A 15 2.51 8.62 -1.06
N GLN A 16 3.65 9.26 -0.82
CA GLN A 16 4.61 9.54 -1.88
C GLN A 16 5.52 8.34 -2.09
N TYR A 17 5.56 7.83 -3.32
CA TYR A 17 6.47 6.74 -3.67
C TYR A 17 7.93 7.20 -3.52
N ALA A 18 8.72 6.50 -2.71
CA ALA A 18 10.09 6.93 -2.43
C ALA A 18 11.01 6.71 -3.64
N GLU A 19 11.88 7.69 -3.89
CA GLU A 19 12.90 7.60 -4.96
C GLU A 19 13.94 6.49 -4.72
N GLU A 20 14.11 6.04 -3.47
CA GLU A 20 15.03 4.97 -3.08
C GLU A 20 14.56 3.57 -3.50
N ASN A 21 13.34 3.45 -4.03
CA ASN A 21 12.81 2.18 -4.49
C ASN A 21 13.54 1.66 -5.73
N SER A 22 13.81 0.35 -5.75
CA SER A 22 14.51 -0.31 -6.85
C SER A 22 13.67 -0.45 -8.13
N ILE A 23 12.36 -0.28 -8.05
CA ILE A 23 11.45 -0.37 -9.20
C ILE A 23 10.77 0.98 -9.44
N GLN A 24 10.55 1.30 -10.71
CA GLN A 24 9.77 2.47 -11.10
C GLN A 24 8.29 2.25 -10.79
N TYR A 25 7.58 3.33 -10.44
CA TYR A 25 6.17 3.26 -10.09
C TYR A 25 5.30 2.63 -11.19
N ASN A 26 5.57 2.96 -12.46
CA ASN A 26 4.84 2.40 -13.61
C ASN A 26 4.97 0.88 -13.76
N ALA A 27 5.90 0.22 -13.06
CA ALA A 27 6.00 -1.23 -13.03
C ALA A 27 4.74 -1.86 -12.40
N PHE A 28 4.04 -1.14 -11.52
CA PHE A 28 2.80 -1.60 -10.91
C PHE A 28 1.62 -1.64 -11.89
N GLU A 29 1.66 -0.88 -12.99
CA GLU A 29 0.58 -0.82 -13.98
C GLU A 29 0.66 -1.92 -15.06
N LYS A 30 1.84 -2.52 -15.25
CA LYS A 30 2.03 -3.60 -16.25
C LYS A 30 1.38 -4.90 -15.78
N GLY A 31 0.78 -5.72 -16.66
CA GLY A 31 0.14 -7.00 -16.26
C GLY A 31 1.11 -8.11 -15.80
N GLU A 32 2.42 -7.85 -15.76
CA GLU A 32 3.42 -8.87 -15.43
C GLU A 32 3.69 -8.91 -13.92
N ARG A 33 3.84 -10.11 -13.35
CA ARG A 33 4.28 -10.27 -11.96
C ARG A 33 5.62 -9.60 -11.71
N ILE A 34 5.72 -8.91 -10.58
CA ILE A 34 6.93 -8.20 -10.19
C ILE A 34 7.74 -9.09 -9.25
N GLU A 35 8.93 -9.51 -9.68
CA GLU A 35 9.90 -10.14 -8.79
C GLU A 35 10.76 -9.08 -8.11
N ILE A 36 10.42 -8.71 -6.87
CA ILE A 36 11.27 -7.87 -6.02
C ILE A 36 11.70 -8.61 -4.77
N LYS A 37 12.99 -8.48 -4.45
CA LYS A 37 13.59 -8.95 -3.20
C LYS A 37 13.62 -7.86 -2.12
N SER A 38 13.46 -6.60 -2.53
CA SER A 38 13.45 -5.41 -1.69
C SER A 38 12.02 -5.03 -1.31
N ASP A 39 11.88 -4.41 -0.13
CA ASP A 39 10.63 -3.79 0.27
C ASP A 39 10.36 -2.50 -0.54
N ILE A 40 9.08 -2.14 -0.69
CA ILE A 40 8.65 -0.87 -1.28
C ILE A 40 8.52 0.18 -0.19
N PHE A 41 8.98 1.40 -0.44
CA PHE A 41 8.95 2.50 0.49
C PHE A 41 8.02 3.61 0.03
N TYR A 42 7.20 4.11 0.95
CA TYR A 42 6.41 5.32 0.80
C TYR A 42 6.80 6.32 1.88
N LYS A 43 6.80 7.61 1.54
CA LYS A 43 7.10 8.71 2.45
C LYS A 43 5.84 9.54 2.72
N VAL A 44 5.67 9.92 3.98
CA VAL A 44 4.62 10.83 4.44
C VAL A 44 5.24 11.88 5.38
N ASP A 45 4.55 12.97 5.63
CA ASP A 45 4.99 13.97 6.60
C ASP A 45 4.95 13.40 8.03
N LYS A 46 3.86 12.73 8.37
CA LYS A 46 3.59 12.12 9.67
C LYS A 46 2.69 10.89 9.50
N ILE A 47 2.99 9.82 10.22
CA ILE A 47 2.06 8.69 10.33
C ILE A 47 0.96 9.06 11.33
N ASP A 48 -0.27 9.14 10.85
CA ASP A 48 -1.44 9.40 11.67
C ASP A 48 -1.82 8.17 12.53
N ASP A 49 -2.19 8.38 13.80
CA ASP A 49 -2.59 7.30 14.72
C ASP A 49 -3.78 6.48 14.21
N TYR A 50 -4.62 7.11 13.38
CA TYR A 50 -5.81 6.49 12.80
C TYR A 50 -5.54 5.79 11.45
N LEU A 51 -4.31 5.82 10.92
CA LEU A 51 -3.97 5.24 9.61
C LEU A 51 -4.38 3.76 9.51
N ASN A 52 -4.17 2.99 10.58
CA ASN A 52 -4.52 1.56 10.63
C ASN A 52 -6.03 1.26 10.67
N ASN A 53 -6.87 2.29 10.83
CA ASN A 53 -8.32 2.11 10.79
C ASN A 53 -8.83 1.89 9.36
N TYR A 54 -8.06 2.29 8.34
CA TYR A 54 -8.43 2.11 6.93
C TYR A 54 -8.01 0.76 6.38
N ASP A 55 -8.82 0.23 5.48
CA ASP A 55 -8.48 -0.96 4.70
C ASP A 55 -7.75 -0.63 3.40
N VAL A 56 -7.92 0.59 2.89
CA VAL A 56 -7.38 1.06 1.63
C VAL A 56 -6.81 2.46 1.83
N LEU A 57 -5.58 2.70 1.37
CA LEU A 57 -4.96 4.02 1.38
C LEU A 57 -4.75 4.53 -0.05
N PRO A 58 -5.08 5.80 -0.32
CA PRO A 58 -4.90 6.39 -1.63
C PRO A 58 -3.40 6.57 -1.94
N THR A 59 -3.00 6.16 -3.14
CA THR A 59 -1.70 6.54 -3.72
C THR A 59 -1.95 7.10 -5.12
N TYR A 60 -0.90 7.62 -5.75
CA TYR A 60 -0.99 7.98 -7.17
C TYR A 60 -1.04 6.69 -7.99
N GLY A 61 -2.21 6.21 -8.43
CA GLY A 61 -2.36 4.95 -9.16
C GLY A 61 -3.01 3.86 -8.29
N THR A 62 -2.39 2.69 -8.20
CA THR A 62 -2.96 1.55 -7.47
C THR A 62 -2.88 1.78 -5.95
N PRO A 63 -3.98 1.61 -5.19
CA PRO A 63 -4.00 1.89 -3.76
C PRO A 63 -3.21 0.85 -2.96
N LEU A 64 -2.81 1.25 -1.75
CA LEU A 64 -2.33 0.29 -0.76
C LEU A 64 -3.50 -0.34 -0.04
N VAL A 65 -3.37 -1.62 0.27
CA VAL A 65 -4.38 -2.40 0.99
C VAL A 65 -3.81 -2.87 2.32
N SER A 66 -4.63 -2.84 3.36
CA SER A 66 -4.20 -3.26 4.68
C SER A 66 -3.97 -4.78 4.74
N SER A 67 -3.06 -5.22 5.61
CA SER A 67 -2.80 -6.64 5.84
C SER A 67 -4.03 -7.40 6.35
N LYS A 68 -5.00 -6.72 6.99
CA LYS A 68 -6.29 -7.31 7.37
C LYS A 68 -7.18 -7.55 6.15
N PHE A 69 -7.22 -6.62 5.21
CA PHE A 69 -7.98 -6.73 3.96
C PHE A 69 -7.41 -7.82 3.06
N VAL A 70 -6.08 -7.94 2.96
CA VAL A 70 -5.42 -9.00 2.16
C VAL A 70 -5.81 -10.40 2.61
N LYS A 71 -6.11 -10.62 3.90
CA LYS A 71 -6.58 -11.93 4.38
C LYS A 71 -7.91 -12.37 3.75
N LEU A 72 -8.71 -11.43 3.23
CA LEU A 72 -9.95 -11.73 2.52
C LEU A 72 -9.69 -12.32 1.12
N PHE A 73 -8.49 -12.13 0.57
CA PHE A 73 -8.06 -12.64 -0.74
C PHE A 73 -7.34 -13.98 -0.66
N LYS A 74 -7.38 -14.64 0.50
CA LYS A 74 -6.82 -15.98 0.65
C LYS A 74 -7.54 -16.94 -0.30
N GLY A 75 -6.80 -17.58 -1.21
CA GLY A 75 -7.31 -18.40 -2.30
C GLY A 75 -7.29 -17.74 -3.69
N TYR A 76 -6.96 -16.45 -3.78
CA TYR A 76 -6.83 -15.70 -5.05
C TYR A 76 -5.38 -15.24 -5.31
N GLU A 77 -4.40 -15.93 -4.71
CA GLU A 77 -2.98 -15.55 -4.80
C GLU A 77 -2.41 -15.70 -6.23
N GLU A 78 -3.08 -16.45 -7.11
CA GLU A 78 -2.70 -16.55 -8.52
C GLU A 78 -3.10 -15.31 -9.32
N ASP A 79 -4.22 -14.67 -8.97
CA ASP A 79 -4.78 -13.51 -9.66
C ASP A 79 -4.26 -12.17 -9.11
N VAL A 80 -3.88 -12.15 -7.83
CA VAL A 80 -3.45 -10.93 -7.14
C VAL A 80 -2.10 -11.12 -6.48
N GLN A 81 -1.16 -10.25 -6.81
CA GLN A 81 0.12 -10.12 -6.15
C GLN A 81 0.06 -9.03 -5.07
N PHE A 82 0.53 -9.36 -3.87
CA PHE A 82 0.69 -8.40 -2.77
C PHE A 82 2.16 -8.21 -2.44
N LEU A 83 2.65 -6.97 -2.50
CA LEU A 83 4.04 -6.61 -2.25
C LEU A 83 4.18 -5.88 -0.92
N ARG A 84 5.27 -6.17 -0.20
CA ARG A 84 5.54 -5.56 1.13
C ARG A 84 5.82 -4.08 0.99
N VAL A 85 5.20 -3.30 1.88
CA VAL A 85 5.37 -1.84 1.93
C VAL A 85 5.80 -1.39 3.31
N ASN A 86 6.73 -0.43 3.34
CA ASN A 86 7.11 0.36 4.49
C ASN A 86 6.70 1.82 4.25
N ILE A 87 5.74 2.32 5.02
CA ILE A 87 5.39 3.75 5.05
C ILE A 87 6.26 4.38 6.13
N LYS A 88 7.08 5.37 5.78
CA LYS A 88 7.96 6.09 6.71
C LYS A 88 7.54 7.55 6.81
N ASP A 89 7.55 8.09 8.02
CA ASP A 89 7.45 9.53 8.23
C ASP A 89 8.83 10.21 8.32
N MET A 90 8.81 11.55 8.46
CA MET A 90 10.03 12.36 8.59
C MET A 90 10.79 12.10 9.90
N ASP A 91 10.13 11.59 10.92
CA ASP A 91 10.71 11.26 12.23
C ASP A 91 11.34 9.85 12.26
N GLY A 92 11.22 9.09 11.16
CA GLY A 92 11.77 7.75 11.01
C GLY A 92 10.85 6.63 11.53
N ASN A 93 9.63 6.96 11.98
CA ASN A 93 8.64 5.93 12.33
C ASN A 93 8.25 5.17 11.06
N THR A 94 7.95 3.88 11.21
CA THR A 94 7.61 3.01 10.09
C THR A 94 6.32 2.25 10.36
N ASN A 95 5.36 2.32 9.42
CA ASN A 95 4.18 1.48 9.38
C ASN A 95 4.33 0.38 8.30
N ARG A 96 4.03 -0.87 8.68
CA ARG A 96 4.15 -2.07 7.82
C ARG A 96 2.84 -2.85 7.70
N ASN A 97 1.72 -2.20 8.01
CA ASN A 97 0.39 -2.83 8.04
C ASN A 97 -0.32 -2.78 6.68
N PHE A 98 0.37 -2.31 5.64
CA PHE A 98 -0.17 -2.14 4.30
C PHE A 98 0.72 -2.84 3.28
N LEU A 99 0.11 -3.25 2.17
CA LEU A 99 0.73 -3.91 1.04
C LEU A 99 0.31 -3.22 -0.25
N HIS A 100 1.18 -3.26 -1.25
CA HIS A 100 0.80 -2.86 -2.59
C HIS A 100 0.06 -4.02 -3.26
N SER A 101 -1.16 -3.79 -3.71
CA SER A 101 -1.92 -4.78 -4.49
C SER A 101 -1.62 -4.63 -5.98
N LYS A 102 -1.60 -5.72 -6.73
CA LYS A 102 -1.42 -5.72 -8.18
C LYS A 102 -2.19 -6.89 -8.78
N TYR A 103 -2.98 -6.60 -9.81
CA TYR A 103 -3.69 -7.62 -10.58
C TYR A 103 -2.77 -8.11 -11.71
N SER A 104 -2.72 -9.43 -11.89
CA SER A 104 -1.94 -10.09 -12.96
C SER A 104 -2.84 -10.42 -14.15
#